data_AF-A0A5B0M964-F1
#
_entry.id   AF-A0A5B0M964-F1
#
_cell.length_a   1.000
_cell.length_b   1.000
_cell.length_c   1.000
_cell.angle_alpha   90.00
_cell.angle_beta   90.00
_cell.angle_gamma   90.00
#
_symmetry.space_group_name_H-M   'P 1'
#
loop_
_entity.id
_entity.type
_entity.pdbx_description
1 polymer ?
#
loop_
_entity_poly.entity_id
_entity_poly.type
_entity_poly.pdbx_seq_one_letter_code
_entity_poly.pdbx_strand_id
1 'polypeptide(L)'
;MRIFKVTLVLLAISLDRLVTAYHCGDGSPQNVCRVSFGKSEYYIRADLIPVQMDDYLYPGAGKNCRINLTKSKPRGCCPMGTIAPGKFITVARYEELKCHNPL
;
A
#
# COMPACT_ATOMS: atom_id res chain seq x y z
N MET A 1 33.24 -0.94 -22.95
CA MET A 1 32.94 -1.21 -21.52
C MET A 1 32.10 -0.13 -20.82
N ARG A 2 31.28 0.67 -21.53
CA ARG A 2 30.38 1.67 -20.89
C ARG A 2 28.94 1.16 -20.73
N ILE A 3 28.49 0.26 -21.60
CA ILE A 3 27.11 -0.28 -21.60
C ILE A 3 26.86 -1.20 -20.40
N PHE A 4 27.86 -2.00 -19.99
CA PHE A 4 27.77 -2.90 -18.84
C PHE A 4 27.56 -2.20 -17.49
N LYS A 5 27.97 -0.94 -17.34
CA LYS A 5 27.76 -0.18 -16.09
C LYS A 5 26.35 0.42 -16.02
N VAL A 6 25.73 0.71 -17.17
CA VAL A 6 24.37 1.29 -17.21
C VAL A 6 23.31 0.23 -16.89
N THR A 7 23.51 -1.02 -17.35
CA THR A 7 22.62 -2.14 -16.99
C THR A 7 22.68 -2.52 -15.51
N LEU A 8 23.84 -2.43 -14.85
CA LEU A 8 23.95 -2.67 -13.40
C LEU A 8 23.27 -1.60 -12.55
N VAL A 9 23.31 -0.34 -12.99
CA VAL A 9 22.62 0.78 -12.31
C VAL A 9 21.09 0.63 -12.44
N LEU A 10 20.58 0.15 -13.58
CA LEU A 10 19.15 -0.19 -13.75
C LEU A 10 18.71 -1.40 -12.89
N LEU A 11 19.57 -2.40 -12.73
CA LEU A 11 19.31 -3.53 -11.81
C LEU A 11 19.26 -3.10 -10.33
N ALA A 12 20.10 -2.15 -9.91
CA ALA A 12 20.08 -1.59 -8.55
C ALA A 12 18.84 -0.71 -8.29
N ILE A 13 18.41 0.10 -9.27
CA ILE A 13 17.18 0.90 -9.17
C ILE A 13 15.91 0.02 -9.15
N SER A 14 15.99 -1.18 -9.74
CA SER A 14 14.94 -2.22 -9.69
C SER A 14 14.91 -2.95 -8.35
N LEU A 15 16.04 -3.07 -7.65
CA LEU A 15 16.16 -3.59 -6.28
C LEU A 15 15.62 -2.60 -5.23
N ASP A 16 15.89 -1.30 -5.39
CA ASP A 16 15.38 -0.21 -4.51
C ASP A 16 13.87 0.08 -4.69
N ARG A 17 13.32 -0.15 -5.89
CA ARG A 17 11.87 -0.20 -6.11
C ARG A 17 11.23 -1.55 -5.76
N LEU A 18 12.02 -2.60 -5.54
CA LEU A 18 11.58 -3.88 -4.96
C LEU A 18 11.46 -3.76 -3.44
N VAL A 19 12.37 -3.01 -2.80
CA VAL A 19 12.27 -2.52 -1.40
C VAL A 19 10.91 -1.85 -1.11
N THR A 20 10.20 -1.46 -2.17
CA THR A 20 8.82 -0.94 -2.18
C THR A 20 7.73 -2.00 -1.89
N ALA A 21 8.09 -3.27 -1.62
CA ALA A 21 7.25 -4.37 -1.10
C ALA A 21 7.60 -4.84 0.34
N TYR A 22 8.65 -4.27 0.96
CA TYR A 22 9.42 -4.92 2.03
C TYR A 22 8.79 -4.87 3.43
N HIS A 23 7.86 -5.80 3.62
CA HIS A 23 7.46 -6.58 4.80
C HIS A 23 6.17 -7.35 4.47
N CYS A 24 5.61 -7.10 3.28
CA CYS A 24 4.44 -7.81 2.77
C CYS A 24 4.79 -9.11 2.02
N GLY A 25 6.06 -9.25 1.59
CA GLY A 25 6.52 -10.40 0.82
C GLY A 25 5.99 -10.39 -0.62
N ASP A 26 6.50 -11.33 -1.42
CA ASP A 26 6.26 -11.36 -2.87
C ASP A 26 4.82 -11.76 -3.25
N GLY A 27 4.10 -12.45 -2.35
CA GLY A 27 2.71 -12.85 -2.57
C GLY A 27 1.68 -11.72 -2.41
N SER A 28 2.03 -10.68 -1.64
CA SER A 28 1.13 -9.58 -1.29
C SER A 28 1.80 -8.20 -1.39
N PRO A 29 2.43 -7.84 -2.52
CA PRO A 29 3.30 -6.68 -2.60
C PRO A 29 2.55 -5.33 -2.51
N GLN A 30 1.22 -5.33 -2.64
CA GLN A 30 0.43 -4.09 -2.53
C GLN A 30 0.29 -3.68 -1.06
N ASN A 31 1.04 -2.65 -0.67
CA ASN A 31 0.86 -2.00 0.63
C ASN A 31 -0.48 -1.25 0.66
N VAL A 32 -1.21 -1.41 1.76
CA VAL A 32 -2.49 -0.74 1.99
C VAL A 32 -2.51 -0.08 3.36
N CYS A 33 -3.34 0.94 3.51
CA CYS A 33 -3.55 1.67 4.76
C CYS A 33 -4.99 1.53 5.23
N ARG A 34 -5.15 1.20 6.52
CA ARG A 34 -6.46 1.21 7.20
C ARG A 34 -6.83 2.65 7.54
N VAL A 35 -8.00 3.06 7.07
CA VAL A 35 -8.56 4.39 7.28
C VAL A 35 -9.91 4.26 7.94
N SER A 36 -10.22 5.18 8.85
CA SER A 36 -11.53 5.26 9.48
C SER A 36 -12.31 6.38 8.80
N PHE A 37 -13.55 6.07 8.43
CA PHE A 37 -14.47 6.99 7.77
C PHE A 37 -15.81 6.91 8.48
N GLY A 38 -16.18 7.99 9.18
CA GLY A 38 -17.31 7.99 10.11
C GLY A 38 -17.15 6.89 11.17
N LYS A 39 -18.09 5.93 11.19
CA LYS A 39 -18.08 4.75 12.08
C LYS A 39 -17.53 3.49 11.41
N SER A 40 -17.13 3.58 10.15
CA SER A 40 -16.71 2.44 9.33
C SER A 40 -15.23 2.51 8.99
N GLU A 41 -14.69 1.39 8.57
CA GLU A 41 -13.26 1.26 8.30
C GLU A 41 -13.02 0.63 6.95
N TYR A 42 -12.00 1.14 6.28
CA TYR A 42 -11.68 0.80 4.91
C TYR A 42 -10.18 0.64 4.76
N TYR A 43 -9.79 -0.05 3.70
CA TYR A 43 -8.42 -0.10 3.25
C TYR A 43 -8.30 0.63 1.92
N ILE A 44 -7.28 1.47 1.82
CA ILE A 44 -6.89 2.15 0.58
C ILE A 44 -5.46 1.76 0.25
N ARG A 45 -5.03 1.98 -1.00
CA ARG A 45 -3.62 1.81 -1.36
C ARG A 45 -2.76 2.72 -0.50
N ALA A 46 -1.58 2.26 -0.13
CA ALA A 46 -0.60 3.06 0.60
C ALA A 46 0.25 3.95 -0.32
N ASP A 47 -0.16 4.18 -1.56
CA ASP A 47 0.47 5.19 -2.41
C ASP A 47 -0.24 6.54 -2.30
N LEU A 48 0.44 7.57 -2.79
CA LEU A 48 0.01 8.95 -2.65
C LEU A 48 -1.20 9.32 -3.53
N ILE A 49 -1.89 8.34 -4.13
CA ILE A 49 -3.10 8.59 -4.90
C ILE A 49 -4.27 8.67 -3.91
N PRO A 50 -4.83 9.87 -3.68
CA PRO A 50 -5.88 10.02 -2.68
C PRO A 50 -7.18 9.37 -3.15
N VAL A 51 -7.97 8.92 -2.18
CA VAL A 51 -9.34 8.46 -2.39
C VAL A 51 -10.28 9.53 -1.89
N GLN A 52 -11.23 9.94 -2.72
CA GLN A 52 -12.31 10.84 -2.31
C GLN A 52 -13.46 10.02 -1.71
N MET A 53 -13.87 10.36 -0.49
CA MET A 53 -15.04 9.80 0.19
C MET A 53 -15.79 10.95 0.85
N ASP A 54 -17.04 11.16 0.46
CA ASP A 54 -17.82 12.37 0.76
C ASP A 54 -17.02 13.64 0.43
N ASP A 55 -16.95 14.59 1.37
CA ASP A 55 -16.25 15.87 1.25
C ASP A 55 -14.76 15.79 1.63
N TYR A 56 -14.25 14.59 1.92
CA TYR A 56 -12.87 14.39 2.40
C TYR A 56 -12.00 13.63 1.41
N LEU A 57 -10.74 14.06 1.29
CA LEU A 57 -9.68 13.39 0.54
C LEU A 57 -8.77 12.63 1.50
N TYR A 58 -8.66 11.32 1.30
CA TYR A 58 -7.87 10.42 2.14
C TYR A 58 -6.60 9.98 1.38
N PRO A 59 -5.42 10.50 1.74
CA PRO A 59 -4.16 10.13 1.10
C PRO A 59 -3.55 8.85 1.68
N GLY A 60 -3.35 7.81 0.86
CA GLY A 60 -2.57 6.63 1.22
C GLY A 60 -1.10 6.97 1.52
N ALA A 61 -0.79 7.44 2.72
CA ALA A 61 0.51 8.07 2.97
C ALA A 61 1.65 7.08 3.23
N GLY A 62 1.97 6.23 2.25
CA GLY A 62 3.18 5.41 2.23
C GLY A 62 3.32 4.43 3.39
N LYS A 63 4.57 4.05 3.67
CA LYS A 63 4.98 3.17 4.79
C LYS A 63 4.41 3.58 6.16
N ASN A 64 4.06 4.86 6.34
CA ASN A 64 3.64 5.41 7.62
C ASN A 64 2.13 5.55 7.77
N CYS A 65 1.33 5.20 6.73
CA CYS A 65 -0.14 5.25 6.74
C CYS A 65 -0.70 6.36 7.65
N ARG A 66 -0.36 7.61 7.32
CA ARG A 66 -0.53 8.80 8.18
C ARG A 66 -1.99 9.16 8.51
N ILE A 67 -2.97 8.39 8.06
CA ILE A 67 -4.39 8.73 8.18
C ILE A 67 -4.96 8.46 9.59
N ASN A 68 -4.30 7.69 10.46
CA ASN A 68 -4.82 7.55 11.83
C ASN A 68 -3.72 7.23 12.86
N LEU A 69 -3.25 8.26 13.56
CA LEU A 69 -2.20 8.16 14.60
C LEU A 69 -2.66 7.40 15.86
N THR A 70 -3.96 7.10 16.01
CA THR A 70 -4.53 6.41 17.17
C THR A 70 -4.58 4.89 17.04
N LYS A 71 -4.32 4.30 15.85
CA LYS A 71 -4.31 2.84 15.68
C LYS A 71 -2.89 2.29 15.65
N SER A 72 -2.66 1.26 16.44
CA SER A 72 -1.34 0.61 16.62
C SER A 72 -0.80 -0.08 15.35
N LYS A 73 -1.65 -0.34 14.34
CA LYS A 73 -1.27 -0.99 13.07
C LYS A 73 -2.09 -0.43 11.89
N PRO A 74 -1.74 0.75 11.35
CA PRO A 74 -2.48 1.37 10.26
C PRO A 74 -2.14 0.78 8.88
N ARG A 75 -1.20 -0.17 8.79
CA ARG A 75 -0.69 -0.75 7.55
C ARG A 75 -1.15 -2.20 7.38
N GLY A 76 -1.44 -2.57 6.13
CA GLY A 76 -1.72 -3.93 5.67
C GLY A 76 -1.01 -4.24 4.34
N CYS A 77 -1.16 -5.48 3.90
CA CYS A 77 -0.54 -6.05 2.71
C CYS A 77 -1.58 -6.85 1.94
N CYS A 78 -1.69 -6.62 0.64
CA CYS A 78 -2.64 -7.30 -0.24
C CYS A 78 -1.95 -7.83 -1.50
N PRO A 79 -2.53 -8.85 -2.17
CA PRO A 79 -2.15 -9.23 -3.52
C PRO A 79 -2.09 -8.03 -4.46
N MET A 80 -1.22 -8.10 -5.46
CA MET A 80 -1.06 -6.98 -6.39
C MET A 80 -2.37 -6.73 -7.16
N GLY A 81 -2.82 -5.48 -7.18
CA GLY A 81 -4.04 -5.09 -7.91
C GLY A 81 -5.36 -5.34 -7.16
N THR A 82 -5.31 -5.82 -5.91
CA THR A 82 -6.50 -5.96 -5.04
C THR A 82 -7.30 -4.65 -4.93
N ILE A 83 -6.60 -3.53 -4.73
CA ILE A 83 -7.19 -2.19 -4.72
C ILE A 83 -6.68 -1.43 -5.95
N ALA A 84 -7.60 -0.95 -6.78
CA ALA A 84 -7.29 -0.07 -7.90
C ALA A 84 -6.90 1.35 -7.38
N PRO A 85 -6.12 2.14 -8.15
CA PRO A 85 -5.80 3.51 -7.75
C PRO A 85 -7.06 4.36 -7.54
N GLY A 86 -7.09 5.16 -6.47
CA GLY A 86 -8.25 6.00 -6.13
C GLY A 86 -9.49 5.21 -5.65
N LYS A 87 -9.35 3.92 -5.36
CA LYS A 87 -10.42 3.06 -4.82
C LYS A 87 -10.08 2.60 -3.40
N PHE A 88 -11.10 2.03 -2.76
CA PHE A 88 -11.02 1.46 -1.42
C PHE A 88 -11.72 0.10 -1.38
N ILE A 89 -11.43 -0.67 -0.33
CA ILE A 89 -12.15 -1.90 0.02
C ILE A 89 -12.57 -1.86 1.49
N THR A 90 -13.60 -2.63 1.85
CA THR A 90 -14.05 -2.79 3.24
C THR A 90 -13.14 -3.73 4.01
N VAL A 91 -13.25 -3.75 5.35
CA VAL A 91 -12.57 -4.74 6.20
C VAL A 91 -12.95 -6.17 5.82
N ALA A 92 -14.23 -6.45 5.56
CA ALA A 92 -14.68 -7.77 5.13
C ALA A 92 -14.00 -8.21 3.82
N ARG A 93 -13.90 -7.30 2.84
CA ARG A 93 -13.26 -7.59 1.55
C ARG A 93 -11.74 -7.78 1.68
N TYR A 94 -11.11 -7.07 2.62
CA TYR A 94 -9.69 -7.25 2.95
C TYR A 94 -9.39 -8.67 3.43
N GLU A 95 -10.23 -9.23 4.32
CA GLU A 95 -10.07 -10.59 4.83
C GLU A 95 -10.33 -11.64 3.74
N GLU A 96 -11.36 -11.45 2.93
CA GLU A 96 -11.71 -12.36 1.82
C GLU A 96 -10.59 -12.45 0.77
N LEU A 97 -9.92 -11.33 0.49
CA LEU A 97 -8.86 -11.22 -0.51
C LEU A 97 -7.49 -11.68 -0.01
N LYS A 98 -7.44 -12.35 1.16
CA LYS A 98 -6.22 -12.87 1.78
C LYS A 98 -5.18 -11.78 2.06
N CYS A 99 -5.63 -10.55 2.30
CA CYS A 99 -4.76 -9.50 2.78
C CYS A 99 -4.36 -9.78 4.25
N HIS A 100 -3.18 -9.30 4.66
CA HIS A 100 -2.64 -9.56 5.98
C HIS A 100 -1.84 -8.37 6.50
N ASN A 101 -1.60 -8.32 7.81
CA ASN A 101 -0.72 -7.31 8.37
C ASN A 101 0.72 -7.51 7.87
N PRO A 102 1.52 -6.44 7.71
CA PRO A 102 2.95 -6.58 7.43
C PRO A 102 3.64 -7.35 8.56
N LEU A 103 4.60 -8.22 8.19
CA LEU A 103 5.44 -8.99 9.11
C LEU A 103 6.36 -8.09 9.94
#